data_AF-A0A4V5RUT7-F1
#
_entry.id   AF-A0A4V5RUT7-F1
#
_cell.length_a   1.000
_cell.length_b   1.000
_cell.length_c   1.000
_cell.angle_alpha   90.00
_cell.angle_beta   90.00
_cell.angle_gamma   90.00
#
_symmetry.space_group_name_H-M   'P 1'
#
loop_
_entity.id
_entity.type
_entity.pdbx_description
1 polymer ?
#
loop_
_entity_poly.entity_id
_entity_poly.type
_entity_poly.pdbx_seq_one_letter_code
_entity_poly.pdbx_strand_id
1 'polypeptide(L)'
;MSNSKNSNAVIAPSAVALIPLIVFLALFIGVGTYLSLQGVDFAFYQLPAPIAALPAVMLALLLSKDKLNRAIEQFLGGVGHKDIIAMCMIYLLAGAFAAVAKASGGVDATVNLGLSAIPTSMILPGIFLISAFIATAMGTSMGTIAAVAPVALGIADSAGMSIPLTAGVVLSGAMFGDNLSIISDTTIAATRSQGCEMRDKFKENIRIALPAALIAIVIFAFNSTATQVPETGPIEWLKVLPYITILILAVSGMNVFVVLTIGILLAGGVSLGSIENYGMTDYAQDIYAGFGNMQEIFLLSMLIGGLSELMRRQGGLAFLTNLVSGLIRAFGSSHSKQANGRASELGIAGLVSMVNLCTANNTVAIIVSGSVARQLAEENDVSPRRSASLLDIFSCVIQGVLPYGAQVLLLGSVFNLSPLEIVSNSYYCFALAIVAVVAVFIKHPARKVAQA
;
A
#
# COMPACT_ATOMS: atom_id res chain seq x y z
N MET A 1 11.15 -40.96 -7.58
CA MET A 1 10.16 -39.99 -8.07
C MET A 1 8.80 -40.37 -7.52
N SER A 2 8.41 -39.77 -6.40
CA SER A 2 7.14 -40.04 -5.72
C SER A 2 6.15 -38.96 -6.14
N ASN A 3 5.03 -39.38 -6.74
CA ASN A 3 3.89 -38.54 -7.11
C ASN A 3 3.34 -37.84 -5.86
N SER A 4 3.63 -36.55 -5.69
CA SER A 4 2.89 -35.71 -4.75
C SER A 4 1.49 -35.49 -5.31
N LYS A 5 0.53 -36.28 -4.82
CA LYS A 5 -0.89 -35.96 -4.93
C LYS A 5 -1.11 -34.58 -4.31
N ASN A 6 -1.28 -33.58 -5.17
CA ASN A 6 -1.81 -32.28 -4.78
C ASN A 6 -3.29 -32.49 -4.41
N SER A 7 -3.55 -32.96 -3.19
CA SER A 7 -4.89 -32.90 -2.63
C SER A 7 -5.16 -31.42 -2.33
N ASN A 8 -5.96 -30.77 -3.18
CA ASN A 8 -6.72 -29.59 -2.77
C ASN A 8 -7.71 -30.04 -1.69
N ALA A 9 -7.21 -30.26 -0.47
CA ALA A 9 -8.06 -30.46 0.68
C ALA A 9 -8.90 -29.19 0.81
N VAL A 10 -10.22 -29.35 0.70
CA VAL A 10 -11.16 -28.24 0.88
C VAL A 10 -10.98 -27.75 2.32
N ILE A 11 -10.41 -26.54 2.46
CA ILE A 11 -10.18 -25.93 3.77
C ILE A 11 -11.56 -25.59 4.34
N ALA A 12 -11.92 -26.19 5.47
CA ALA A 12 -13.18 -25.91 6.12
C ALA A 12 -13.21 -24.45 6.63
N PRO A 13 -14.30 -23.70 6.39
CA PRO A 13 -14.43 -22.32 6.85
C PRO A 13 -14.39 -22.26 8.38
N SER A 14 -13.63 -21.32 8.93
CA SER A 14 -13.50 -21.12 10.39
C SER A 14 -13.42 -19.63 10.73
N ALA A 15 -14.43 -19.11 11.41
CA ALA A 15 -14.40 -17.74 11.95
C ALA A 15 -13.34 -17.56 13.05
N VAL A 16 -13.07 -18.64 13.80
CA VAL A 16 -12.07 -18.67 14.89
C VAL A 16 -10.67 -18.33 14.37
N ALA A 17 -10.38 -18.67 13.11
CA ALA A 17 -9.10 -18.36 12.47
C ALA A 17 -8.86 -16.85 12.31
N LEU A 18 -9.88 -15.98 12.45
CA LEU A 18 -9.75 -14.53 12.36
C LEU A 18 -9.49 -13.84 13.71
N ILE A 19 -9.70 -14.54 14.83
CA ILE A 19 -9.53 -13.99 16.18
C ILE A 19 -8.10 -13.43 16.40
N PRO A 20 -7.02 -14.09 15.96
CA PRO A 20 -5.67 -13.54 16.10
C PRO A 20 -5.52 -12.13 15.53
N LEU A 21 -6.05 -11.87 14.32
CA LEU A 21 -6.03 -10.55 13.74
C LEU A 21 -6.82 -9.55 14.60
N ILE A 22 -8.01 -9.93 15.07
CA ILE A 22 -8.82 -9.08 15.94
C ILE A 22 -8.04 -8.71 17.21
N VAL A 23 -7.30 -9.66 17.80
CA VAL A 23 -6.44 -9.40 18.95
C VAL A 23 -5.33 -8.41 18.61
N PHE A 24 -4.64 -8.57 17.48
CA PHE A 24 -3.65 -7.59 17.02
C PHE A 24 -4.26 -6.19 16.87
N LEU A 25 -5.40 -6.08 16.19
CA LEU A 25 -6.07 -4.79 15.97
C LEU A 25 -6.54 -4.16 17.29
N ALA A 26 -7.10 -4.97 18.19
CA ALA A 26 -7.55 -4.50 19.50
C ALA A 26 -6.38 -4.00 20.35
N LEU A 27 -5.23 -4.67 20.31
CA LEU A 27 -4.03 -4.22 21.01
C LEU A 27 -3.45 -2.96 20.37
N PHE A 28 -3.19 -2.98 19.06
CA PHE A 28 -2.55 -1.88 18.36
C PHE A 28 -3.41 -0.61 18.36
N ILE A 29 -4.66 -0.73 17.90
CA ILE A 29 -5.58 0.42 17.83
C ILE A 29 -6.12 0.78 19.21
N GLY A 30 -6.50 -0.22 20.01
CA GLY A 30 -7.12 0.02 21.31
C GLY A 30 -6.16 0.67 22.31
N VAL A 31 -4.92 0.19 22.42
CA VAL A 31 -3.93 0.79 23.32
C VAL A 31 -3.57 2.20 22.85
N GLY A 32 -3.29 2.38 21.56
CA GLY A 32 -2.98 3.71 21.03
C GLY A 32 -4.12 4.70 21.21
N THR A 33 -5.37 4.29 20.98
CA THR A 33 -6.54 5.15 21.20
C THR A 33 -6.73 5.47 22.69
N TYR A 34 -6.60 4.48 23.56
CA TYR A 34 -6.70 4.67 25.00
C TYR A 34 -5.68 5.69 25.51
N LEU A 35 -4.42 5.54 25.12
CA LEU A 35 -3.34 6.46 25.51
C LEU A 35 -3.51 7.84 24.89
N SER A 36 -4.04 7.94 23.66
CA SER A 36 -4.37 9.21 23.02
C SER A 36 -5.44 9.97 23.80
N LEU A 37 -6.48 9.27 24.28
CA LEU A 37 -7.53 9.86 25.12
C LEU A 37 -7.02 10.32 26.49
N GLN A 38 -5.89 9.77 26.96
CA GLN A 38 -5.21 10.21 28.18
C GLN A 38 -4.26 11.40 27.94
N GLY A 39 -4.13 11.87 26.70
CA GLY A 39 -3.21 12.95 26.34
C GLY A 39 -1.73 12.55 26.36
N VAL A 40 -1.42 11.26 26.19
CA VAL A 40 -0.04 10.77 26.12
C VAL A 40 0.55 11.10 24.74
N ASP A 41 1.68 11.81 24.73
CA ASP A 41 2.42 12.09 23.50
C ASP A 41 2.89 10.77 22.84
N PHE A 42 2.77 10.72 21.52
CA PHE A 42 3.11 9.54 20.71
C PHE A 42 2.45 8.25 21.23
N ALA A 43 1.20 8.35 21.70
CA ALA A 43 0.41 7.25 22.26
C ALA A 43 0.49 5.91 21.49
N PHE A 44 0.50 5.95 20.16
CA PHE A 44 0.58 4.75 19.31
C PHE A 44 1.97 4.11 19.26
N TYR A 45 3.03 4.81 19.68
CA TYR A 45 4.40 4.28 19.77
C TYR A 45 4.73 3.70 21.14
N GLN A 46 3.91 3.98 22.15
CA GLN A 46 4.09 3.44 23.51
C GLN A 46 3.99 1.91 23.54
N LEU A 47 3.22 1.33 22.62
CA LEU A 47 3.24 -0.10 22.33
C LEU A 47 3.74 -0.30 20.89
N PRO A 48 5.02 -0.63 20.69
CA PRO A 48 5.56 -0.87 19.36
C PRO A 48 4.76 -1.91 18.61
N ALA A 49 4.48 -1.67 17.33
CA ALA A 49 3.54 -2.48 16.58
C ALA A 49 3.94 -3.96 16.45
N PRO A 50 5.23 -4.33 16.29
CA PRO A 50 5.65 -5.73 16.33
C PRO A 50 5.32 -6.42 17.65
N ILE A 51 5.41 -5.70 18.78
CA ILE A 51 5.09 -6.25 20.11
C ILE A 51 3.59 -6.49 20.24
N ALA A 52 2.75 -5.60 19.71
CA ALA A 52 1.31 -5.82 19.63
C ALA A 52 0.93 -7.04 18.77
N ALA A 53 1.73 -7.38 17.75
CA ALA A 53 1.51 -8.53 16.88
C ALA A 53 1.90 -9.89 17.52
N LEU A 54 2.82 -9.91 18.50
CA LEU A 54 3.27 -11.16 19.13
C LEU A 54 2.14 -11.96 19.81
N PRO A 55 1.26 -11.36 20.64
CA PRO A 55 0.11 -12.08 21.20
C PRO A 55 -0.82 -12.68 20.15
N ALA A 56 -1.01 -11.96 19.03
CA ALA A 56 -1.80 -12.47 17.90
C ALA A 56 -1.14 -13.69 17.26
N VAL A 57 0.17 -13.63 16.98
CA VAL A 57 0.90 -14.77 16.43
C VAL A 57 0.86 -15.97 17.39
N MET A 58 1.08 -15.75 18.69
CA MET A 58 0.97 -16.81 19.70
C MET A 58 -0.43 -17.44 19.70
N LEU A 59 -1.49 -16.62 19.68
CA LEU A 59 -2.86 -17.13 19.60
C LEU A 59 -3.12 -17.90 18.31
N ALA A 60 -2.62 -17.43 17.16
CA ALA A 60 -2.77 -18.11 15.88
C ALA A 60 -2.09 -19.49 15.88
N LEU A 61 -0.94 -19.62 16.54
CA LEU A 61 -0.26 -20.90 16.71
C LEU A 61 -1.03 -21.83 17.65
N LEU A 62 -1.61 -21.31 18.75
CA LEU A 62 -2.41 -22.09 19.69
C LEU A 62 -3.75 -22.57 19.11
N LEU A 63 -4.35 -21.78 18.22
CA LEU A 63 -5.59 -22.15 17.51
C LEU A 63 -5.34 -23.14 16.36
N SER A 64 -4.09 -23.35 15.97
CA SER A 64 -3.74 -24.28 14.91
C SER A 64 -4.07 -25.71 15.34
N LYS A 65 -4.77 -26.43 14.46
CA LYS A 65 -5.07 -27.87 14.64
C LYS A 65 -3.89 -28.76 14.24
N ASP A 66 -2.89 -28.20 13.58
CA ASP A 66 -1.66 -28.91 13.22
C ASP A 66 -0.71 -29.03 14.43
N LYS A 67 0.25 -29.95 14.34
CA LYS A 67 1.35 -30.02 15.32
C LYS A 67 2.11 -28.69 15.33
N LEU A 68 2.59 -28.26 16.50
CA LEU A 68 3.27 -26.98 16.69
C LEU A 68 4.37 -26.71 15.65
N ASN A 69 5.27 -27.67 15.39
CA ASN A 69 6.33 -27.51 14.40
C ASN A 69 5.78 -27.22 12.99
N ARG A 70 4.69 -27.87 12.60
CA ARG A 70 4.04 -27.65 11.31
C ARG A 70 3.34 -26.29 11.26
N ALA A 71 2.73 -25.86 12.36
CA ALA A 71 2.16 -24.51 12.46
C ALA A 71 3.25 -23.43 12.34
N ILE A 72 4.41 -23.64 12.98
CA ILE A 72 5.57 -22.74 12.86
C ILE A 72 6.11 -22.74 11.42
N GLU A 73 6.23 -23.90 10.77
CA GLU A 73 6.63 -23.98 9.35
C GLU A 73 5.66 -23.22 8.44
N GLN A 74 4.35 -23.33 8.68
CA GLN A 74 3.34 -22.57 7.94
C GLN A 74 3.48 -21.06 8.17
N PHE A 75 3.67 -20.64 9.43
CA PHE A 75 3.93 -19.25 9.76
C PHE A 75 5.17 -18.73 9.02
N LEU A 76 6.29 -19.44 9.09
CA LEU A 76 7.53 -19.09 8.39
C LEU A 76 7.36 -19.09 6.87
N GLY A 77 6.51 -19.96 6.32
CA GLY A 77 6.13 -19.93 4.90
C GLY A 77 5.41 -18.63 4.51
N GLY A 78 4.59 -18.07 5.40
CA GLY A 78 3.97 -16.76 5.22
C GLY A 78 4.97 -15.61 5.36
N VAL A 79 5.87 -15.69 6.35
CA VAL A 79 6.99 -14.73 6.49
C VAL A 79 7.85 -14.70 5.22
N GLY A 80 8.17 -15.87 4.68
CA GLY A 80 8.97 -16.05 3.47
C GLY A 80 8.21 -15.82 2.17
N HIS A 81 6.98 -15.30 2.20
CA HIS A 81 6.25 -15.00 0.99
C HIS A 81 6.99 -13.93 0.18
N LYS A 82 7.17 -14.18 -1.12
CA LYS A 82 7.97 -13.32 -2.02
C LYS A 82 7.60 -11.83 -1.94
N ASP A 83 6.32 -11.50 -1.82
CA ASP A 83 5.85 -10.12 -1.80
C ASP A 83 6.20 -9.44 -0.46
N ILE A 84 6.12 -10.19 0.66
CA ILE A 84 6.50 -9.71 2.00
C ILE A 84 8.01 -9.48 2.07
N ILE A 85 8.81 -10.43 1.58
CA ILE A 85 10.27 -10.30 1.56
C ILE A 85 10.70 -9.17 0.61
N ALA A 86 10.09 -9.04 -0.57
CA ALA A 86 10.40 -7.97 -1.50
C ALA A 86 10.14 -6.59 -0.88
N MET A 87 8.98 -6.43 -0.25
CA MET A 87 8.63 -5.23 0.50
C MET A 87 9.63 -4.92 1.63
N CYS A 88 9.99 -5.92 2.44
CA CYS A 88 10.99 -5.77 3.49
C CYS A 88 12.36 -5.32 2.95
N MET A 89 12.78 -5.85 1.80
CA MET A 89 14.01 -5.43 1.13
C MET A 89 13.92 -4.01 0.57
N ILE A 90 12.78 -3.60 0.02
CA ILE A 90 12.55 -2.22 -0.43
C ILE A 90 12.68 -1.25 0.75
N TYR A 91 12.18 -1.61 1.93
CA TYR A 91 12.32 -0.77 3.13
C TYR A 91 13.78 -0.53 3.47
N LEU A 92 14.58 -1.59 3.57
CA LEU A 92 16.00 -1.47 3.87
C LEU A 92 16.71 -0.59 2.84
N LEU A 93 16.49 -0.81 1.54
CA LEU A 93 17.09 0.01 0.48
C LEU A 93 16.63 1.47 0.53
N ALA A 94 15.36 1.72 0.82
CA ALA A 94 14.81 3.06 0.97
C ALA A 94 15.43 3.79 2.17
N GLY A 95 15.55 3.11 3.31
CA GLY A 95 16.19 3.63 4.51
C GLY A 95 17.67 3.95 4.28
N ALA A 96 18.41 3.06 3.63
CA ALA A 96 19.80 3.28 3.26
C ALA A 96 19.96 4.49 2.32
N PHE A 97 19.13 4.57 1.27
CA PHE A 97 19.14 5.71 0.36
C PHE A 97 18.87 7.02 1.10
N ALA A 98 17.82 7.06 1.92
CA ALA A 98 17.44 8.24 2.67
C ALA A 98 18.54 8.70 3.64
N ALA A 99 19.19 7.77 4.34
CA ALA A 99 20.29 8.08 5.25
C ALA A 99 21.50 8.68 4.52
N VAL A 100 21.98 8.02 3.46
CA VAL A 100 23.15 8.50 2.70
C VAL A 100 22.86 9.80 1.95
N ALA A 101 21.66 9.95 1.38
CA ALA A 101 21.26 11.17 0.69
C ALA A 101 21.07 12.35 1.65
N LYS A 102 20.66 12.08 2.90
CA LYS A 102 20.61 13.10 3.96
C LYS A 102 22.02 13.53 4.37
N ALA A 103 22.96 12.60 4.51
CA ALA A 103 24.35 12.91 4.86
C ALA A 103 25.02 13.86 3.84
N SER A 104 24.74 13.69 2.54
CA SER A 104 25.25 14.58 1.47
C SER A 104 24.55 15.95 1.36
N GLY A 105 23.49 16.21 2.14
CA GLY A 105 22.61 17.35 1.90
C GLY A 105 21.81 17.24 0.59
N GLY A 106 21.72 16.03 0.03
CA GLY A 106 20.94 15.76 -1.18
C GLY A 106 19.45 16.00 -0.99
N VAL A 107 18.92 15.71 0.20
CA VAL A 107 17.53 16.04 0.57
C VAL A 107 17.34 17.56 0.44
N ASP A 108 18.14 18.35 1.15
CA ASP A 108 18.01 19.81 1.21
C ASP A 108 18.19 20.46 -0.18
N ALA A 109 19.16 20.00 -0.97
CA ALA A 109 19.36 20.48 -2.33
C ALA A 109 18.14 20.18 -3.24
N THR A 110 17.54 19.00 -3.10
CA THR A 110 16.35 18.61 -3.89
C THR A 110 15.10 19.37 -3.44
N VAL A 111 14.99 19.63 -2.14
CA VAL A 111 13.95 20.47 -1.55
C VAL A 111 14.05 21.89 -2.10
N ASN A 112 15.25 22.48 -2.09
CA ASN A 112 15.51 23.81 -2.65
C ASN A 112 15.13 23.89 -4.14
N LEU A 113 15.51 22.87 -4.93
CA LEU A 113 15.07 22.79 -6.33
C LEU A 113 13.53 22.77 -6.45
N GLY A 114 12.85 21.91 -5.68
CA GLY A 114 11.40 21.79 -5.71
C GLY A 114 10.69 23.09 -5.37
N LEU A 115 11.15 23.78 -4.31
CA LEU A 115 10.60 25.06 -3.85
C LEU A 115 10.89 26.22 -4.81
N SER A 116 12.01 26.17 -5.54
CA SER A 116 12.33 27.17 -6.58
C SER A 116 11.47 27.03 -7.85
N ALA A 117 10.99 25.82 -8.14
CA ALA A 117 10.28 25.50 -9.38
C ALA A 117 8.75 25.47 -9.22
N ILE A 118 8.24 25.17 -8.03
CA ILE A 118 6.82 24.95 -7.78
C ILE A 118 6.25 26.09 -6.90
N PRO A 119 5.21 26.80 -7.34
CA PRO A 119 4.51 27.76 -6.50
C PRO A 119 4.01 27.10 -5.20
N THR A 120 4.08 27.81 -4.07
CA THR A 120 3.72 27.27 -2.75
C THR A 120 2.30 26.69 -2.69
N SER A 121 1.34 27.31 -3.40
CA SER A 121 -0.04 26.83 -3.53
C SER A 121 -0.20 25.51 -4.30
N MET A 122 0.85 25.08 -5.01
CA MET A 122 0.87 23.89 -5.85
C MET A 122 1.81 22.80 -5.32
N ILE A 123 2.42 22.98 -4.14
CA ILE A 123 3.34 22.00 -3.57
C ILE A 123 2.63 20.66 -3.32
N LEU A 124 1.52 20.65 -2.56
CA LEU A 124 0.81 19.38 -2.28
C LEU A 124 0.22 18.73 -3.53
N PRO A 125 -0.50 19.46 -4.43
CA PRO A 125 -0.91 18.91 -5.71
C PRO A 125 0.26 18.38 -6.55
N GLY A 126 1.39 19.09 -6.55
CA GLY A 126 2.60 18.71 -7.26
C GLY A 126 3.17 17.40 -6.75
N ILE A 127 3.30 17.24 -5.44
CA ILE A 127 3.74 15.98 -4.80
C ILE A 127 2.78 14.85 -5.16
N PHE A 128 1.46 15.06 -5.09
CA PHE A 128 0.48 14.05 -5.51
C PHE A 128 0.70 13.61 -6.96
N LEU A 129 0.86 14.57 -7.89
CA LEU A 129 1.03 14.28 -9.31
C LEU A 129 2.36 13.58 -9.61
N ILE A 130 3.44 13.97 -8.96
CA ILE A 130 4.74 13.33 -9.06
C ILE A 130 4.64 11.88 -8.57
N SER A 131 4.10 11.65 -7.38
CA SER A 131 3.86 10.30 -6.84
C SER A 131 2.95 9.48 -7.75
N ALA A 132 1.85 10.05 -8.22
CA ALA A 132 0.92 9.40 -9.16
C ALA A 132 1.62 8.93 -10.43
N PHE A 133 2.38 9.81 -11.06
CA PHE A 133 3.08 9.52 -12.30
C PHE A 133 4.12 8.41 -12.12
N ILE A 134 4.93 8.49 -11.06
CA ILE A 134 5.95 7.49 -10.74
C ILE A 134 5.31 6.14 -10.45
N ALA A 135 4.25 6.10 -9.64
CA ALA A 135 3.57 4.84 -9.32
C ALA A 135 2.92 4.21 -10.54
N THR A 136 2.34 5.00 -11.46
CA THR A 136 1.83 4.46 -12.73
C THR A 136 2.95 3.88 -13.57
N ALA A 137 4.10 4.56 -13.66
CA ALA A 137 5.23 4.14 -14.50
C ALA A 137 5.98 2.92 -13.95
N MET A 138 6.29 2.92 -12.66
CA MET A 138 7.03 1.84 -11.99
C MET A 138 6.13 0.64 -11.64
N GLY A 139 4.81 0.86 -11.53
CA GLY A 139 3.85 -0.18 -11.17
C GLY A 139 3.96 -0.70 -9.75
N THR A 140 4.44 0.13 -8.83
CA THR A 140 4.47 -0.19 -7.40
C THR A 140 4.28 1.05 -6.54
N SER A 141 3.31 1.00 -5.64
CA SER A 141 3.08 2.03 -4.61
C SER A 141 4.25 2.12 -3.62
N MET A 142 4.86 0.98 -3.28
CA MET A 142 5.96 0.90 -2.32
C MET A 142 7.23 1.58 -2.78
N GLY A 143 7.68 1.26 -3.99
CA GLY A 143 8.85 1.91 -4.56
C GLY A 143 8.64 3.41 -4.71
N THR A 144 7.40 3.83 -5.00
CA THR A 144 7.06 5.24 -5.17
C THR A 144 7.17 6.00 -3.86
N ILE A 145 6.62 5.44 -2.79
CA ILE A 145 6.74 6.01 -1.45
C ILE A 145 8.21 6.08 -1.05
N ALA A 146 8.98 5.00 -1.22
CA ALA A 146 10.41 4.96 -0.93
C ALA A 146 11.20 6.07 -1.65
N ALA A 147 10.86 6.36 -2.91
CA ALA A 147 11.52 7.39 -3.70
C ALA A 147 11.09 8.81 -3.35
N VAL A 148 9.79 9.04 -3.13
CA VAL A 148 9.23 10.40 -3.02
C VAL A 148 9.16 10.90 -1.57
N ALA A 149 8.95 10.00 -0.60
CA ALA A 149 8.72 10.36 0.80
C ALA A 149 9.83 11.24 1.41
N PRO A 150 11.13 10.95 1.24
CA PRO A 150 12.19 11.77 1.86
C PRO A 150 12.21 13.22 1.34
N VAL A 151 11.98 13.40 0.03
CA VAL A 151 11.93 14.74 -0.59
C VAL A 151 10.68 15.48 -0.14
N ALA A 152 9.53 14.80 -0.13
CA ALA A 152 8.27 15.40 0.30
C ALA A 152 8.33 15.85 1.77
N LEU A 153 8.93 15.05 2.66
CA LEU A 153 9.17 15.41 4.05
C LEU A 153 10.02 16.68 4.15
N GLY A 154 11.18 16.71 3.48
CA GLY A 154 12.06 17.88 3.51
C GLY A 154 11.41 19.16 2.95
N ILE A 155 10.57 19.03 1.91
CA ILE A 155 9.78 20.15 1.37
C ILE A 155 8.79 20.65 2.41
N ALA A 156 8.09 19.74 3.10
CA ALA A 156 7.12 20.11 4.10
C ALA A 156 7.76 20.78 5.32
N ASP A 157 8.89 20.26 5.81
CA ASP A 157 9.65 20.90 6.90
C ASP A 157 10.10 22.31 6.51
N SER A 158 10.67 22.47 5.30
CA SER A 158 11.23 23.76 4.84
C SER A 158 10.18 24.81 4.51
N ALA A 159 8.99 24.40 4.03
CA ALA A 159 7.88 25.31 3.75
C ALA A 159 6.92 25.46 4.95
N GLY A 160 7.20 24.80 6.07
CA GLY A 160 6.34 24.77 7.26
C GLY A 160 4.94 24.24 6.96
N MET A 161 4.83 23.19 6.14
CA MET A 161 3.57 22.54 5.80
C MET A 161 3.23 21.45 6.81
N SER A 162 1.96 21.04 6.84
CA SER A 162 1.54 19.92 7.68
C SER A 162 2.23 18.62 7.23
N ILE A 163 3.03 18.04 8.15
CA ILE A 163 3.75 16.78 7.95
C ILE A 163 2.78 15.60 7.75
N PRO A 164 1.72 15.43 8.58
CA PRO A 164 0.69 14.41 8.33
C PRO A 164 -0.03 14.54 6.99
N LEU A 165 -0.38 15.77 6.60
CA LEU A 165 -1.04 16.02 5.32
C LEU A 165 -0.12 15.65 4.16
N THR A 166 1.15 16.04 4.21
CA THR A 166 2.14 15.72 3.18
C THR A 166 2.35 14.21 3.05
N ALA A 167 2.43 13.48 4.17
CA ALA A 167 2.47 12.02 4.14
C ALA A 167 1.22 11.42 3.46
N GLY A 168 0.03 11.93 3.80
CA GLY A 168 -1.24 11.53 3.17
C GLY A 168 -1.31 11.84 1.67
N VAL A 169 -0.68 12.92 1.21
CA VAL A 169 -0.53 13.29 -0.21
C VAL A 169 0.35 12.30 -0.96
N VAL A 170 1.51 11.95 -0.40
CA VAL A 170 2.42 10.95 -1.00
C VAL A 170 1.72 9.59 -1.09
N LEU A 171 1.03 9.16 -0.02
CA LEU A 171 0.23 7.94 -0.01
C LEU A 171 -0.84 7.98 -1.11
N SER A 172 -1.59 9.07 -1.17
CA SER A 172 -2.66 9.28 -2.14
C SER A 172 -2.17 9.15 -3.58
N GLY A 173 -1.06 9.81 -3.92
CA GLY A 173 -0.47 9.74 -5.26
C GLY A 173 0.04 8.35 -5.58
N ALA A 174 0.77 7.72 -4.65
CA ALA A 174 1.30 6.37 -4.85
C ALA A 174 0.18 5.34 -5.08
N MET A 175 -0.91 5.43 -4.32
CA MET A 175 -2.07 4.54 -4.45
C MET A 175 -2.86 4.79 -5.74
N PHE A 176 -3.02 6.06 -6.16
CA PHE A 176 -3.62 6.39 -7.45
C PHE A 176 -2.83 5.78 -8.60
N GLY A 177 -1.51 5.96 -8.60
CA GLY A 177 -0.69 5.51 -9.71
C GLY A 177 -0.62 3.99 -9.82
N ASP A 178 -0.50 3.27 -8.70
CA ASP A 178 -0.46 1.81 -8.63
C ASP A 178 -1.76 1.19 -9.17
N ASN A 179 -2.91 1.74 -8.75
CA ASN A 179 -4.25 1.34 -9.24
C ASN A 179 -4.44 1.53 -10.76
N LEU A 180 -3.69 2.45 -11.38
CA LEU A 180 -3.74 2.70 -12.82
C LEU A 180 -2.62 2.03 -13.61
N SER A 181 -1.60 1.49 -12.94
CA SER A 181 -0.47 0.88 -13.64
C SER A 181 -0.89 -0.38 -14.38
N ILE A 182 -0.46 -0.52 -15.63
CA ILE A 182 -0.71 -1.70 -16.46
C ILE A 182 0.21 -2.86 -16.06
N ILE A 183 1.38 -2.55 -15.49
CA ILE A 183 2.43 -3.52 -15.17
C ILE A 183 2.43 -3.96 -13.70
N SER A 184 1.57 -3.39 -12.86
CA SER A 184 1.48 -3.73 -11.41
C SER A 184 0.99 -5.16 -11.18
N ASP A 185 1.51 -5.79 -10.13
CA ASP A 185 1.13 -7.14 -9.71
C ASP A 185 -0.38 -7.24 -9.40
N THR A 186 -0.98 -6.18 -8.82
CA THR A 186 -2.42 -6.15 -8.53
C THR A 186 -3.24 -6.12 -9.81
N THR A 187 -2.81 -5.33 -10.81
CA THR A 187 -3.43 -5.28 -12.14
C THR A 187 -3.36 -6.64 -12.83
N ILE A 188 -2.20 -7.30 -12.81
CA ILE A 188 -2.00 -8.62 -13.41
C ILE A 188 -2.85 -9.67 -12.70
N ALA A 189 -2.88 -9.67 -11.37
CA ALA A 189 -3.71 -10.58 -10.57
C ALA A 189 -5.21 -10.39 -10.83
N ALA A 190 -5.69 -9.15 -10.87
CA ALA A 190 -7.10 -8.84 -11.08
C ALA A 190 -7.55 -9.27 -12.48
N THR A 191 -6.78 -8.91 -13.51
CA THR A 191 -7.12 -9.21 -14.90
C THR A 191 -7.05 -10.70 -15.23
N ARG A 192 -6.02 -11.40 -14.74
CA ARG A 192 -5.90 -12.86 -14.91
C ARG A 192 -6.97 -13.63 -14.16
N SER A 193 -7.30 -13.22 -12.93
CA SER A 193 -8.34 -13.91 -12.15
C SER A 193 -9.72 -13.80 -12.80
N GLN A 194 -10.02 -12.65 -13.43
CA GLN A 194 -11.31 -12.42 -14.08
C GLN A 194 -11.34 -12.79 -15.57
N GLY A 195 -10.18 -12.99 -16.20
CA GLY A 195 -10.08 -13.33 -17.63
C GLY A 195 -10.39 -12.14 -18.54
N CYS A 196 -9.87 -10.95 -18.23
CA CYS A 196 -9.99 -9.77 -19.08
C CYS A 196 -8.63 -9.17 -19.46
N GLU A 197 -8.61 -8.34 -20.50
CA GLU A 197 -7.40 -7.63 -20.91
C GLU A 197 -7.04 -6.49 -19.95
N MET A 198 -5.74 -6.27 -19.72
CA MET A 198 -5.24 -5.19 -18.85
C MET A 198 -5.68 -3.81 -19.34
N ARG A 199 -5.73 -3.61 -20.66
CA ARG A 199 -6.20 -2.35 -21.28
C ARG A 199 -7.67 -2.07 -20.96
N ASP A 200 -8.50 -3.10 -20.87
CA ASP A 200 -9.92 -2.93 -20.58
C ASP A 200 -10.17 -2.60 -19.12
N LYS A 201 -9.39 -3.21 -18.21
CA LYS A 201 -9.36 -2.82 -16.80
C LYS A 201 -8.90 -1.38 -16.62
N PHE A 202 -7.83 -0.96 -17.30
CA PHE A 202 -7.33 0.42 -17.23
C PHE A 202 -8.43 1.45 -17.59
N LYS A 203 -9.15 1.20 -18.71
CA LYS A 203 -10.26 2.06 -19.14
C LYS A 203 -11.40 2.13 -18.14
N GLU A 204 -11.65 1.04 -17.42
CA GLU A 204 -12.66 1.01 -16.36
C GLU A 204 -12.18 1.76 -15.11
N ASN A 205 -10.95 1.48 -14.65
CA ASN A 205 -10.36 2.14 -13.48
C ASN A 205 -10.25 3.65 -13.65
N ILE A 206 -9.76 4.15 -14.80
CA ILE A 206 -9.53 5.59 -14.98
C ILE A 206 -10.83 6.40 -14.88
N ARG A 207 -11.98 5.82 -15.28
CA ARG A 207 -13.29 6.47 -15.17
C ARG A 207 -13.73 6.68 -13.72
N ILE A 208 -13.24 5.86 -12.79
CA ILE A 208 -13.55 5.91 -11.36
C ILE A 208 -12.46 6.69 -10.62
N ALA A 209 -11.19 6.40 -10.91
CA ALA A 209 -10.04 6.98 -10.24
C ALA A 209 -9.80 8.45 -10.60
N LEU A 210 -10.05 8.87 -11.84
CA LEU A 210 -9.80 10.25 -12.26
C LEU A 210 -10.70 11.26 -11.53
N PRO A 211 -12.04 11.06 -11.40
CA PRO A 211 -12.86 11.93 -10.57
C PRO A 211 -12.39 11.99 -9.10
N ALA A 212 -12.00 10.85 -8.52
CA ALA A 212 -11.47 10.81 -7.16
C ALA A 212 -10.15 11.58 -7.01
N ALA A 213 -9.25 11.46 -7.99
CA ALA A 213 -8.00 12.21 -8.03
C ALA A 213 -8.23 13.72 -8.16
N LEU A 214 -9.19 14.16 -8.98
CA LEU A 214 -9.55 15.56 -9.08
C LEU A 214 -10.08 16.11 -7.75
N ILE A 215 -10.95 15.36 -7.05
CA ILE A 215 -11.42 15.74 -5.71
C ILE A 215 -10.23 15.88 -4.75
N ALA A 216 -9.32 14.91 -4.74
CA ALA A 216 -8.14 14.94 -3.88
C ALA A 216 -7.22 16.13 -4.21
N ILE A 217 -6.93 16.39 -5.49
CA ILE A 217 -6.13 17.53 -5.94
C ILE A 217 -6.73 18.85 -5.47
N VAL A 218 -8.06 19.02 -5.57
CA VAL A 218 -8.73 20.22 -5.09
C VAL A 218 -8.55 20.37 -3.57
N ILE A 219 -8.79 19.30 -2.80
CA ILE A 219 -8.58 19.32 -1.34
C ILE A 219 -7.12 19.69 -1.01
N PHE A 220 -6.15 19.08 -1.69
CA PHE A 220 -4.73 19.36 -1.47
C PHE A 220 -4.35 20.79 -1.86
N ALA A 221 -4.89 21.33 -2.96
CA ALA A 221 -4.64 22.70 -3.38
C ALA A 221 -5.14 23.72 -2.35
N PHE A 222 -6.34 23.52 -1.79
CA PHE A 222 -6.88 24.40 -0.75
C PHE A 222 -6.12 24.30 0.58
N ASN A 223 -5.49 23.16 0.86
CA ASN A 223 -4.69 22.96 2.06
C ASN A 223 -3.18 23.19 1.83
N SER A 224 -2.76 23.57 0.62
CA SER A 224 -1.36 23.83 0.26
C SER A 224 -0.95 25.24 0.69
N THR A 225 -0.98 25.51 1.99
CA THR A 225 -0.55 26.78 2.58
C THR A 225 0.82 26.61 3.21
N ALA A 226 1.83 27.31 2.68
CA ALA A 226 3.15 27.39 3.30
C ALA A 226 3.10 28.44 4.44
N THR A 227 3.56 28.06 5.63
CA THR A 227 3.64 28.99 6.77
C THR A 227 4.98 29.74 6.81
N GLN A 228 5.97 29.26 6.06
CA GLN A 228 7.27 29.89 5.88
C GLN A 228 7.45 30.22 4.39
N VAL A 229 8.00 31.39 4.10
CA VAL A 229 8.49 31.69 2.75
C VAL A 229 9.86 31.01 2.65
N PRO A 230 10.01 29.94 1.85
CA PRO A 230 11.27 29.23 1.83
C PRO A 230 12.33 30.10 1.17
N GLU A 231 13.46 30.32 1.85
CA GLU A 231 14.62 30.95 1.23
C GLU A 231 15.23 29.97 0.23
N THR A 232 15.07 30.25 -1.07
CA THR A 232 15.68 29.43 -2.11
C THR A 232 17.11 29.89 -2.37
N GLY A 233 18.08 29.01 -2.09
CA GLY A 233 19.50 29.24 -2.40
C GLY A 233 19.88 28.82 -3.83
N PRO A 234 21.15 28.95 -4.22
CA PRO A 234 21.64 28.37 -5.47
C PRO A 234 21.46 26.84 -5.49
N ILE A 235 21.07 26.29 -6.65
CA ILE A 235 20.79 24.85 -6.79
C ILE A 235 22.10 24.07 -6.87
N GLU A 236 22.36 23.21 -5.88
CA GLU A 236 23.51 22.31 -5.86
C GLU A 236 23.22 21.04 -6.69
N TRP A 237 23.31 21.15 -8.02
CA TRP A 237 22.93 20.09 -8.96
C TRP A 237 23.57 18.72 -8.70
N LEU A 238 24.81 18.70 -8.20
CA LEU A 238 25.51 17.45 -7.86
C LEU A 238 24.78 16.68 -6.75
N LYS A 239 24.26 17.39 -5.74
CA LYS A 239 23.52 16.82 -4.61
C LYS A 239 22.10 16.42 -4.97
N VAL A 240 21.51 17.08 -5.97
CA VAL A 240 20.19 16.75 -6.53
C VAL A 240 20.22 15.50 -7.43
N LEU A 241 21.38 15.20 -8.03
CA LEU A 241 21.55 14.14 -9.03
C LEU A 241 20.99 12.76 -8.62
N PRO A 242 21.20 12.24 -7.39
CA PRO A 242 20.70 10.93 -7.00
C PRO A 242 19.17 10.85 -7.05
N TYR A 243 18.47 11.89 -6.57
CA TYR A 243 17.01 11.95 -6.57
C TYR A 243 16.45 12.05 -7.98
N ILE A 244 16.96 12.96 -8.81
CA ILE A 244 16.52 13.09 -10.21
C ILE A 244 16.75 11.79 -10.96
N THR A 245 17.88 11.11 -10.71
CA THR A 245 18.16 9.81 -11.34
C THR A 245 17.14 8.76 -10.91
N ILE A 246 16.82 8.63 -9.62
CA ILE A 246 15.77 7.72 -9.14
C ILE A 246 14.44 8.02 -9.83
N LEU A 247 14.05 9.29 -9.91
CA LEU A 247 12.80 9.70 -10.54
C LEU A 247 12.78 9.31 -12.03
N ILE A 248 13.86 9.57 -12.76
CA ILE A 248 13.99 9.21 -14.19
C ILE A 248 13.93 7.69 -14.38
N LEU A 249 14.67 6.92 -13.58
CA LEU A 249 14.71 5.46 -13.71
C LEU A 249 13.36 4.82 -13.34
N ALA A 250 12.70 5.34 -12.31
CA ALA A 250 11.36 4.90 -11.92
C ALA A 250 10.31 5.20 -13.01
N VAL A 251 10.38 6.40 -13.63
CA VAL A 251 9.53 6.77 -14.77
C VAL A 251 9.83 5.93 -16.02
N SER A 252 11.06 5.47 -16.17
CA SER A 252 11.46 4.55 -17.24
C SER A 252 10.94 3.11 -17.03
N GLY A 253 10.20 2.85 -15.94
CA GLY A 253 9.64 1.54 -15.61
C GLY A 253 10.68 0.54 -15.12
N MET A 254 11.85 1.00 -14.65
CA MET A 254 12.86 0.12 -14.09
C MET A 254 12.42 -0.49 -12.77
N ASN A 255 12.91 -1.70 -12.49
CA ASN A 255 12.61 -2.39 -11.25
C ASN A 255 13.10 -1.60 -10.02
N VAL A 256 12.24 -1.46 -9.02
CA VAL A 256 12.50 -0.70 -7.78
C VAL A 256 13.81 -1.07 -7.09
N PHE A 257 14.21 -2.34 -7.07
CA PHE A 257 15.47 -2.77 -6.45
C PHE A 257 16.67 -2.15 -7.17
N VAL A 258 16.62 -2.11 -8.51
CA VAL A 258 17.67 -1.51 -9.33
C VAL A 258 17.69 0.00 -9.14
N VAL A 259 16.51 0.64 -9.15
CA VAL A 259 16.36 2.09 -8.94
C VAL A 259 16.98 2.52 -7.62
N LEU A 260 16.60 1.87 -6.51
CA LEU A 260 17.11 2.22 -5.18
C LEU A 260 18.59 1.90 -5.03
N THR A 261 19.08 0.78 -5.59
CA THR A 261 20.52 0.44 -5.54
C THR A 261 21.37 1.48 -6.26
N ILE A 262 20.96 1.89 -7.47
CA ILE A 262 21.65 2.96 -8.22
C ILE A 262 21.58 4.27 -7.43
N GLY A 263 20.43 4.58 -6.82
CA GLY A 263 20.26 5.74 -5.96
C GLY A 263 21.22 5.77 -4.78
N ILE A 264 21.39 4.66 -4.06
CA ILE A 264 22.34 4.53 -2.94
C ILE A 264 23.78 4.75 -3.42
N LEU A 265 24.16 4.12 -4.54
CA LEU A 265 25.52 4.28 -5.10
C LEU A 265 25.81 5.71 -5.54
N LEU A 266 24.84 6.38 -6.18
CA LEU A 266 25.00 7.77 -6.59
C LEU A 266 25.04 8.71 -5.38
N ALA A 267 24.15 8.51 -4.39
CA ALA A 267 24.18 9.27 -3.16
C ALA A 267 25.52 9.10 -2.42
N GLY A 268 26.03 7.86 -2.34
CA GLY A 268 27.34 7.57 -1.76
C GLY A 268 28.49 8.25 -2.52
N GLY A 269 28.47 8.20 -3.85
CA GLY A 269 29.45 8.89 -4.69
C GLY A 269 29.43 10.41 -4.50
N VAL A 270 28.23 11.00 -4.36
CA VAL A 270 28.07 12.42 -4.03
C VAL A 270 28.60 12.73 -2.62
N SER A 271 28.27 11.93 -1.61
CA SER A 271 28.76 12.12 -0.24
C SER A 271 30.29 12.08 -0.18
N LEU A 272 30.90 11.07 -0.80
CA LEU A 272 32.37 10.92 -0.88
C LEU A 272 33.05 12.07 -1.63
N GLY A 273 32.37 12.68 -2.60
CA GLY A 273 32.91 13.77 -3.41
C GLY A 273 32.63 15.18 -2.88
N SER A 274 31.65 15.33 -1.99
CA SER A 274 31.13 16.66 -1.59
C SER A 274 31.33 16.99 -0.10
N ILE A 275 31.57 15.99 0.75
CA ILE A 275 31.76 16.19 2.20
C ILE A 275 33.24 15.99 2.54
N GLU A 276 33.84 16.95 3.23
CA GLU A 276 35.20 16.79 3.74
C GLU A 276 35.26 15.70 4.82
N ASN A 277 36.24 14.80 4.72
CA ASN A 277 36.46 13.66 5.62
C ASN A 277 35.37 12.58 5.64
N TYR A 278 34.44 12.56 4.68
CA TYR A 278 33.50 11.46 4.53
C TYR A 278 34.15 10.28 3.80
N GLY A 279 34.37 9.18 4.50
CA GLY A 279 35.03 7.99 3.99
C GLY A 279 34.06 6.86 3.65
N MET A 280 34.63 5.75 3.15
CA MET A 280 33.87 4.51 2.90
C MET A 280 33.26 3.92 4.18
N THR A 281 33.88 4.18 5.34
CA THR A 281 33.36 3.74 6.64
C THR A 281 32.09 4.49 7.00
N ASP A 282 32.05 5.82 6.83
CA ASP A 282 30.86 6.65 7.08
C ASP A 282 29.72 6.24 6.15
N TYR A 283 30.03 6.04 4.87
CA TYR A 283 29.06 5.51 3.91
C TYR A 283 28.43 4.18 4.32
N ALA A 284 29.24 3.23 4.80
CA ALA A 284 28.73 1.96 5.30
C ALA A 284 27.90 2.12 6.58
N GLN A 285 28.30 3.02 7.48
CA GLN A 285 27.55 3.32 8.71
C GLN A 285 26.21 3.96 8.41
N ASP A 286 26.14 4.90 7.47
CA ASP A 286 24.88 5.54 7.08
C ASP A 286 23.91 4.57 6.42
N ILE A 287 24.41 3.65 5.55
CA ILE A 287 23.59 2.56 5.01
C ILE A 287 23.00 1.72 6.15
N TYR A 288 23.83 1.31 7.11
CA TYR A 288 23.40 0.46 8.22
C TYR A 288 22.43 1.18 9.16
N ALA A 289 22.67 2.46 9.44
CA ALA A 289 21.73 3.31 10.18
C ALA A 289 20.37 3.41 9.45
N GLY A 290 20.40 3.56 8.13
CA GLY A 290 19.22 3.49 7.27
C GLY A 290 18.45 2.18 7.39
N PHE A 291 19.13 1.03 7.47
CA PHE A 291 18.49 -0.26 7.74
C PHE A 291 17.86 -0.32 9.12
N GLY A 292 18.56 0.19 10.14
CA GLY A 292 18.05 0.27 11.52
C GLY A 292 16.75 1.05 11.63
N ASN A 293 16.63 2.18 10.92
CA ASN A 293 15.43 3.02 10.90
C ASN A 293 14.19 2.28 10.36
N MET A 294 14.38 1.21 9.60
CA MET A 294 13.32 0.42 8.97
C MET A 294 12.99 -0.86 9.75
N GLN A 295 13.67 -1.13 10.86
CA GLN A 295 13.56 -2.39 11.61
C GLN A 295 12.13 -2.67 12.11
N GLU A 296 11.45 -1.65 12.66
CA GLU A 296 10.11 -1.86 13.24
C GLU A 296 9.11 -2.35 12.18
N ILE A 297 9.04 -1.65 11.05
CA ILE A 297 8.12 -1.98 9.96
C ILE A 297 8.53 -3.27 9.26
N PHE A 298 9.83 -3.58 9.19
CA PHE A 298 10.36 -4.84 8.69
C PHE A 298 9.85 -6.02 9.54
N LEU A 299 9.99 -5.94 10.87
CA LEU A 299 9.53 -6.97 11.80
C LEU A 299 8.01 -7.13 11.75
N LEU A 300 7.27 -6.03 11.78
CA LEU A 300 5.80 -6.07 11.72
C LEU A 300 5.32 -6.76 10.45
N SER A 301 5.89 -6.41 9.29
CA SER A 301 5.47 -6.95 7.99
C SER A 301 5.68 -8.46 7.89
N MET A 302 6.79 -8.96 8.45
CA MET A 302 7.03 -10.40 8.58
C MET A 302 5.98 -11.07 9.47
N LEU A 303 5.71 -10.52 10.67
CA LEU A 303 4.73 -11.08 11.61
C LEU A 303 3.33 -11.13 11.00
N ILE A 304 2.91 -10.07 10.31
CA ILE A 304 1.61 -10.01 9.61
C ILE A 304 1.57 -10.98 8.42
N GLY A 305 2.65 -11.12 7.67
CA GLY A 305 2.75 -12.11 6.60
C GLY A 305 2.58 -13.54 7.09
N GLY A 306 3.26 -13.90 8.18
CA GLY A 306 3.12 -15.20 8.82
C GLY A 306 1.73 -15.42 9.43
N LEU A 307 1.17 -14.40 10.08
CA LEU A 307 -0.19 -14.44 10.62
C LEU A 307 -1.23 -14.67 9.52
N SER A 308 -1.10 -13.95 8.40
CA SER A 308 -1.99 -14.06 7.24
C SER A 308 -1.99 -15.48 6.64
N GLU A 309 -0.82 -16.12 6.55
CA GLU A 309 -0.73 -17.50 6.05
C GLU A 309 -1.39 -18.50 7.01
N LEU A 310 -1.20 -18.35 8.33
CA LEU A 310 -1.90 -19.18 9.32
C LEU A 310 -3.42 -19.02 9.21
N MET A 311 -3.91 -17.78 9.13
CA MET A 311 -5.34 -17.49 8.98
C MET A 311 -5.93 -18.13 7.71
N ARG A 312 -5.18 -18.07 6.60
CA ARG A 312 -5.55 -18.70 5.33
C ARG A 312 -5.65 -20.23 5.46
N ARG A 313 -4.64 -20.87 6.06
CA ARG A 313 -4.59 -22.33 6.26
C ARG A 313 -5.65 -22.84 7.21
N GLN A 314 -5.97 -22.07 8.24
CA GLN A 314 -6.95 -22.42 9.26
C GLN A 314 -8.41 -22.16 8.83
N GLY A 315 -8.64 -21.64 7.61
CA GLY A 315 -9.97 -21.48 7.04
C GLY A 315 -10.63 -20.12 7.28
N GLY A 316 -9.88 -19.12 7.74
CA GLY A 316 -10.40 -17.75 7.91
C GLY A 316 -10.87 -17.16 6.58
N LEU A 317 -10.06 -17.29 5.54
CA LEU A 317 -10.40 -16.80 4.20
C LEU A 317 -11.59 -17.54 3.57
N ALA A 318 -11.69 -18.85 3.78
CA ALA A 318 -12.85 -19.63 3.33
C ALA A 318 -14.13 -19.19 4.05
N PHE A 319 -14.03 -18.84 5.34
CA PHE A 319 -15.16 -18.28 6.08
C PHE A 319 -15.60 -16.91 5.52
N LEU A 320 -14.66 -16.01 5.23
CA LEU A 320 -14.99 -14.70 4.63
C LEU A 320 -15.72 -14.84 3.29
N THR A 321 -15.21 -15.73 2.43
CA THR A 321 -15.86 -16.08 1.16
C THR A 321 -17.29 -16.55 1.35
N ASN A 322 -17.53 -17.45 2.31
CA ASN A 322 -18.87 -17.99 2.58
C ASN A 322 -19.81 -16.95 3.19
N LEU A 323 -19.31 -16.11 4.09
CA LEU A 323 -20.08 -15.02 4.70
C LEU A 323 -20.58 -14.06 3.61
N VAL A 324 -19.69 -13.63 2.73
CA VAL A 324 -20.04 -12.70 1.65
C VAL A 324 -20.99 -13.35 0.63
N SER A 325 -20.73 -14.60 0.23
CA SER A 325 -21.63 -15.34 -0.65
C SER A 325 -23.03 -15.51 -0.06
N GLY A 326 -23.12 -15.76 1.26
CA GLY A 326 -24.38 -15.86 1.99
C GLY A 326 -25.13 -14.53 2.06
N LEU A 327 -24.44 -13.43 2.36
CA LEU A 327 -25.02 -12.09 2.35
C LEU A 327 -25.60 -11.75 0.98
N ILE A 328 -24.85 -11.96 -0.10
CA ILE A 328 -25.31 -11.67 -1.46
C ILE A 328 -26.56 -12.49 -1.82
N ARG A 329 -26.62 -13.77 -1.46
CA ARG A 329 -27.81 -14.61 -1.68
C ARG A 329 -29.02 -14.15 -0.88
N ALA A 330 -28.83 -13.69 0.36
CA ALA A 330 -29.91 -13.14 1.17
C ALA A 330 -30.49 -11.86 0.54
N PHE A 331 -29.64 -10.97 0.02
CA PHE A 331 -30.05 -9.74 -0.66
C PHE A 331 -30.58 -9.97 -2.10
N GLY A 332 -30.15 -11.04 -2.78
CA GLY A 332 -30.48 -11.33 -4.19
C GLY A 332 -31.80 -12.07 -4.43
N SER A 333 -32.58 -12.35 -3.39
CA SER A 333 -33.76 -13.23 -3.46
C SER A 333 -35.08 -12.54 -3.85
N SER A 334 -35.10 -11.22 -4.11
CA SER A 334 -36.38 -10.51 -4.35
C SER A 334 -36.40 -9.35 -5.35
N HIS A 335 -35.38 -9.12 -6.19
CA HIS A 335 -35.35 -7.94 -7.06
C HIS A 335 -34.88 -8.18 -8.52
N SER A 336 -35.12 -7.16 -9.37
CA SER A 336 -34.80 -7.15 -10.81
C SER A 336 -33.34 -7.50 -11.13
N LYS A 337 -33.06 -7.95 -12.37
CA LYS A 337 -31.67 -8.25 -12.85
C LYS A 337 -30.66 -7.14 -12.53
N GLN A 338 -31.09 -5.87 -12.58
CA GLN A 338 -30.24 -4.72 -12.27
C GLN A 338 -29.87 -4.61 -10.79
N ALA A 339 -30.79 -4.99 -9.89
CA ALA A 339 -30.52 -5.02 -8.46
C ALA A 339 -29.52 -6.13 -8.10
N ASN A 340 -29.64 -7.29 -8.76
CA ASN A 340 -28.75 -8.42 -8.54
C ASN A 340 -27.32 -8.13 -9.05
N GLY A 341 -27.17 -7.45 -10.19
CA GLY A 341 -25.87 -6.98 -10.67
C GLY A 341 -25.17 -6.05 -9.67
N ARG A 342 -25.90 -5.06 -9.13
CA ARG A 342 -25.38 -4.13 -8.11
C ARG A 342 -24.99 -4.83 -6.81
N ALA A 343 -25.83 -5.76 -6.34
CA ALA A 343 -25.53 -6.56 -5.16
C ALA A 343 -24.26 -7.39 -5.33
N SER A 344 -24.03 -7.93 -6.53
CA SER A 344 -22.80 -8.66 -6.84
C SER A 344 -21.56 -7.77 -6.96
N GLU A 345 -21.67 -6.56 -7.54
CA GLU A 345 -20.58 -5.59 -7.54
C GLU A 345 -20.18 -5.17 -6.10
N LEU A 346 -21.16 -4.85 -5.25
CA LEU A 346 -20.92 -4.56 -3.83
C LEU A 346 -20.40 -5.79 -3.07
N GLY A 347 -20.86 -6.97 -3.45
CA GLY A 347 -20.38 -8.24 -2.92
C GLY A 347 -18.90 -8.49 -3.22
N ILE A 348 -18.47 -8.26 -4.47
CA ILE A 348 -17.08 -8.35 -4.90
C ILE A 348 -16.22 -7.33 -4.15
N ALA A 349 -16.69 -6.08 -4.08
CA ALA A 349 -16.05 -5.01 -3.33
C ALA A 349 -15.86 -5.38 -1.84
N GLY A 350 -16.94 -5.81 -1.18
CA GLY A 350 -16.92 -6.22 0.22
C GLY A 350 -16.01 -7.42 0.47
N LEU A 351 -16.01 -8.42 -0.42
CA LEU A 351 -15.14 -9.59 -0.32
C LEU A 351 -13.67 -9.19 -0.35
N VAL A 352 -13.23 -8.50 -1.39
CA VAL A 352 -11.82 -8.15 -1.53
C VAL A 352 -11.38 -7.19 -0.41
N SER A 353 -12.25 -6.26 -0.01
CA SER A 353 -11.95 -5.35 1.10
C SER A 353 -11.75 -6.10 2.41
N MET A 354 -12.60 -7.08 2.70
CA MET A 354 -12.52 -7.87 3.94
C MET A 354 -11.31 -8.81 3.94
N VAL A 355 -11.05 -9.46 2.81
CA VAL A 355 -9.84 -10.29 2.65
C VAL A 355 -8.60 -9.43 2.80
N ASN A 356 -8.57 -8.24 2.17
CA ASN A 356 -7.42 -7.35 2.25
C ASN A 356 -7.22 -6.74 3.64
N LEU A 357 -8.31 -6.43 4.35
CA LEU A 357 -8.25 -6.06 5.77
C LEU A 357 -7.52 -7.16 6.55
N CYS A 358 -7.78 -8.43 6.23
CA CYS A 358 -7.15 -9.54 6.91
C CYS A 358 -5.71 -9.83 6.49
N THR A 359 -5.39 -9.70 5.21
CA THR A 359 -4.08 -10.06 4.66
C THR A 359 -3.09 -8.91 4.59
N ALA A 360 -3.56 -7.66 4.70
CA ALA A 360 -2.79 -6.43 4.50
C ALA A 360 -1.93 -6.44 3.21
N ASN A 361 -2.44 -7.13 2.18
CA ASN A 361 -1.73 -7.36 0.93
C ASN A 361 -2.75 -7.47 -0.22
N ASN A 362 -2.76 -6.42 -1.05
CA ASN A 362 -3.66 -6.29 -2.19
C ASN A 362 -3.61 -7.46 -3.15
N THR A 363 -2.39 -7.87 -3.55
CA THR A 363 -2.19 -8.93 -4.55
C THR A 363 -2.75 -10.25 -4.04
N VAL A 364 -2.45 -10.61 -2.78
CA VAL A 364 -2.99 -11.82 -2.15
C VAL A 364 -4.52 -11.73 -2.05
N ALA A 365 -5.05 -10.59 -1.63
CA ALA A 365 -6.48 -10.40 -1.48
C ALA A 365 -7.24 -10.56 -2.81
N ILE A 366 -6.69 -10.00 -3.90
CA ILE A 366 -7.25 -10.12 -5.25
C ILE A 366 -7.22 -11.58 -5.72
N ILE A 367 -6.10 -12.28 -5.57
CA ILE A 367 -5.95 -13.68 -6.04
C ILE A 367 -6.95 -14.60 -5.32
N VAL A 368 -7.05 -14.44 -4.01
CA VAL A 368 -7.94 -15.23 -3.16
C VAL A 368 -9.41 -14.96 -3.50
N SER A 369 -9.77 -13.68 -3.62
CA SER A 369 -11.15 -13.26 -3.89
C SER A 369 -11.55 -13.53 -5.34
N GLY A 370 -10.58 -13.71 -6.24
CA GLY A 370 -10.77 -13.71 -7.68
C GLY A 370 -11.73 -14.78 -8.20
N SER A 371 -11.62 -16.03 -7.73
CA SER A 371 -12.50 -17.11 -8.21
C SER A 371 -13.96 -16.91 -7.79
N VAL A 372 -14.17 -16.45 -6.56
CA VAL A 372 -15.51 -16.15 -5.99
C VAL A 372 -16.10 -14.93 -6.69
N ALA A 373 -15.29 -13.88 -6.88
CA ALA A 373 -15.69 -12.68 -7.60
C ALA A 373 -16.08 -13.00 -9.05
N ARG A 374 -15.34 -13.90 -9.70
CA ARG A 374 -15.66 -14.38 -11.04
C ARG A 374 -16.98 -15.14 -11.09
N GLN A 375 -17.22 -16.04 -10.15
CA GLN A 375 -18.49 -16.76 -10.05
C GLN A 375 -19.67 -15.79 -9.86
N LEU A 376 -19.54 -14.83 -8.94
CA LEU A 376 -20.56 -13.81 -8.69
C LEU A 376 -20.83 -12.95 -9.93
N ALA A 377 -19.77 -12.61 -10.67
CA ALA A 377 -19.88 -11.86 -11.91
C ALA A 377 -20.57 -12.64 -13.03
N GLU A 378 -20.30 -13.95 -13.13
CA GLU A 378 -20.95 -14.86 -14.08
C GLU A 378 -22.44 -15.08 -13.77
N GLU A 379 -22.79 -15.26 -12.50
CA GLU A 379 -24.18 -15.46 -12.05
C GLU A 379 -25.08 -14.21 -12.26
N ASN A 380 -24.51 -13.00 -12.27
CA ASN A 380 -25.26 -11.73 -12.25
C ASN A 380 -24.91 -10.78 -13.40
N ASP A 381 -24.34 -11.30 -14.48
CA ASP A 381 -24.06 -10.56 -15.73
C ASP A 381 -23.12 -9.34 -15.57
N VAL A 382 -22.23 -9.38 -14.58
CA VAL A 382 -21.18 -8.36 -14.40
C VAL A 382 -20.03 -8.66 -15.37
N SER A 383 -19.58 -7.63 -16.11
CA SER A 383 -18.50 -7.83 -17.08
C SER A 383 -17.16 -8.17 -16.39
N PRO A 384 -16.31 -9.03 -16.99
CA PRO A 384 -14.99 -9.38 -16.42
C PRO A 384 -14.11 -8.19 -16.06
N ARG A 385 -14.04 -7.18 -16.95
CA ARG A 385 -13.27 -5.94 -16.70
C ARG A 385 -13.78 -5.16 -15.49
N ARG A 386 -15.10 -5.22 -15.23
CA ARG A 386 -15.73 -4.52 -14.11
C ARG A 386 -15.43 -5.24 -12.81
N SER A 387 -15.57 -6.57 -12.79
CA SER A 387 -15.14 -7.39 -11.65
C SER A 387 -13.66 -7.16 -11.32
N ALA A 388 -12.79 -7.14 -12.34
CA ALA A 388 -11.36 -6.88 -12.16
C ALA A 388 -11.09 -5.47 -11.59
N SER A 389 -11.81 -4.48 -12.10
CA SER A 389 -11.73 -3.10 -11.62
C SER A 389 -12.17 -2.98 -10.15
N LEU A 390 -13.26 -3.64 -9.75
CA LEU A 390 -13.73 -3.64 -8.36
C LEU A 390 -12.75 -4.34 -7.42
N LEU A 391 -12.21 -5.50 -7.81
CA LEU A 391 -11.17 -6.20 -7.03
C LEU A 391 -9.96 -5.30 -6.76
N ASP A 392 -9.47 -4.64 -7.80
CA ASP A 392 -8.28 -3.81 -7.72
C ASP A 392 -8.54 -2.49 -6.95
N ILE A 393 -9.61 -1.77 -7.27
CA ILE A 393 -9.95 -0.51 -6.61
C ILE A 393 -10.21 -0.72 -5.12
N PHE A 394 -11.03 -1.70 -4.74
CA PHE A 394 -11.37 -1.89 -3.33
C PHE A 394 -10.25 -2.50 -2.51
N SER A 395 -9.35 -3.30 -3.10
CA SER A 395 -8.10 -3.67 -2.42
C SER A 395 -7.21 -2.44 -2.22
N CYS A 396 -7.00 -1.63 -3.27
CA CYS A 396 -6.24 -0.38 -3.20
C CYS A 396 -6.78 0.58 -2.13
N VAL A 397 -8.09 0.85 -2.13
CA VAL A 397 -8.75 1.70 -1.11
C VAL A 397 -8.44 1.20 0.28
N ILE A 398 -8.69 -0.08 0.56
CA ILE A 398 -8.46 -0.64 1.89
C ILE A 398 -7.00 -0.52 2.28
N GLN A 399 -6.07 -0.84 1.40
CA GLN A 399 -4.65 -0.73 1.70
C GLN A 399 -4.20 0.70 2.02
N GLY A 400 -4.79 1.70 1.35
CA GLY A 400 -4.50 3.11 1.61
C GLY A 400 -5.15 3.65 2.89
N VAL A 401 -6.06 2.90 3.51
CA VAL A 401 -6.67 3.23 4.81
C VAL A 401 -6.28 2.25 5.93
N LEU A 402 -5.44 1.27 5.64
CA LEU A 402 -5.00 0.26 6.59
C LEU A 402 -3.80 0.77 7.40
N PRO A 403 -3.91 0.97 8.73
CA PRO A 403 -2.81 1.53 9.54
C PRO A 403 -1.60 0.58 9.65
N TYR A 404 -1.85 -0.72 9.64
CA TYR A 404 -0.81 -1.77 9.57
C TYR A 404 -0.51 -2.16 8.11
N GLY A 405 -1.04 -1.38 7.16
CA GLY A 405 -0.78 -1.52 5.76
C GLY A 405 0.66 -1.12 5.46
N ALA A 406 1.28 -1.97 4.68
CA ALA A 406 2.62 -1.83 4.16
C ALA A 406 3.02 -0.37 3.79
N GLN A 407 2.28 0.25 2.88
CA GLN A 407 2.53 1.61 2.38
C GLN A 407 2.49 2.66 3.49
N VAL A 408 1.55 2.53 4.42
CA VAL A 408 1.35 3.44 5.54
C VAL A 408 2.50 3.31 6.54
N LEU A 409 2.93 2.08 6.84
CA LEU A 409 4.03 1.81 7.74
C LEU A 409 5.34 2.43 7.23
N LEU A 410 5.63 2.29 5.93
CA LEU A 410 6.80 2.93 5.33
C LEU A 410 6.78 4.45 5.48
N LEU A 411 5.63 5.09 5.22
CA LEU A 411 5.47 6.52 5.47
C LEU A 411 5.63 6.88 6.94
N GLY A 412 5.08 6.09 7.86
CA GLY A 412 5.20 6.30 9.31
C GLY A 412 6.65 6.26 9.78
N SER A 413 7.46 5.37 9.21
CA SER A 413 8.89 5.28 9.49
C SER A 413 9.68 6.47 8.93
N VAL A 414 9.38 6.91 7.70
CA VAL A 414 10.08 8.05 7.07
C VAL A 414 9.69 9.39 7.70
N PHE A 415 8.40 9.62 7.93
CA PHE A 415 7.86 10.87 8.47
C PHE A 415 7.84 10.91 10.02
N ASN A 416 8.18 9.81 10.69
CA ASN A 416 8.07 9.64 12.14
C ASN A 416 6.66 9.96 12.68
N LEU A 417 5.64 9.42 11.98
CA LEU A 417 4.22 9.66 12.27
C LEU A 417 3.50 8.37 12.64
N SER A 418 2.50 8.49 13.51
CA SER A 418 1.62 7.35 13.75
C SER A 418 0.88 6.97 12.47
N PRO A 419 0.68 5.67 12.19
CA PRO A 419 0.01 5.26 10.95
C PRO A 419 -1.41 5.81 10.78
N LEU A 420 -2.11 6.09 11.88
CA LEU A 420 -3.45 6.70 11.83
C LEU A 420 -3.44 8.15 11.38
N GLU A 421 -2.43 8.93 11.74
CA GLU A 421 -2.30 10.32 11.27
C GLU A 421 -2.13 10.33 9.75
N ILE A 422 -1.36 9.40 9.19
CA ILE A 422 -1.16 9.26 7.74
C ILE A 422 -2.47 8.85 7.05
N VAL A 423 -3.11 7.80 7.55
CA VAL A 423 -4.39 7.30 6.98
C VAL A 423 -5.46 8.37 7.01
N SER A 424 -5.56 9.16 8.09
CA SER A 424 -6.57 10.22 8.19
C SER A 424 -6.44 11.30 7.11
N ASN A 425 -5.26 11.43 6.51
CA ASN A 425 -4.95 12.39 5.45
C ASN A 425 -4.90 11.77 4.03
N SER A 426 -5.26 10.49 3.86
CA SER A 426 -5.28 9.81 2.56
C SER A 426 -6.53 10.14 1.73
N TYR A 427 -6.79 11.44 1.50
CA TYR A 427 -8.02 11.95 0.89
C TYR A 427 -8.36 11.31 -0.47
N TYR A 428 -7.37 10.93 -1.28
CA TYR A 428 -7.62 10.18 -2.51
C TYR A 428 -8.25 8.81 -2.25
N CYS A 429 -7.78 8.05 -1.26
CA CYS A 429 -8.30 6.73 -0.95
C CYS A 429 -9.76 6.82 -0.47
N PHE A 430 -10.09 7.82 0.35
CA PHE A 430 -11.47 8.10 0.75
C PHE A 430 -12.34 8.55 -0.43
N ALA A 431 -11.85 9.47 -1.26
CA ALA A 431 -12.56 9.92 -2.45
C ALA A 431 -12.80 8.76 -3.44
N LEU A 432 -11.80 7.89 -3.62
CA LEU A 432 -11.88 6.71 -4.46
C LEU A 432 -12.91 5.72 -3.94
N ALA A 433 -12.97 5.49 -2.63
CA ALA A 433 -14.00 4.65 -2.00
C ALA A 433 -15.40 5.16 -2.33
N ILE A 434 -15.64 6.46 -2.13
CA ILE A 434 -16.94 7.09 -2.38
C ILE A 434 -17.30 7.02 -3.87
N VAL A 435 -16.39 7.44 -4.76
CA VAL A 435 -16.64 7.43 -6.20
C VAL A 435 -16.83 6.01 -6.73
N ALA A 436 -16.09 5.02 -6.22
CA ALA A 436 -16.26 3.62 -6.59
C ALA A 436 -17.62 3.07 -6.17
N VAL A 437 -18.09 3.35 -4.95
CA VAL A 437 -19.44 2.98 -4.51
C VAL A 437 -20.50 3.65 -5.37
N VAL A 438 -20.38 4.96 -5.62
CA VAL A 438 -21.29 5.70 -6.52
C VAL A 438 -21.29 5.09 -7.93
N ALA A 439 -20.11 4.70 -8.44
CA ALA A 439 -19.97 4.10 -9.76
C ALA A 439 -20.71 2.77 -9.90
N VAL A 440 -20.99 2.05 -8.82
CA VAL A 440 -21.83 0.83 -8.83
C VAL A 440 -23.31 1.16 -9.11
N PHE A 441 -23.78 2.35 -8.70
CA PHE A 441 -25.17 2.76 -8.90
C PHE A 441 -25.43 3.38 -10.27
N ILE A 442 -24.40 3.89 -10.95
CA ILE A 442 -24.47 4.42 -12.31
C ILE A 442 -24.67 3.28 -13.32
N LYS A 443 -25.57 3.46 -14.30
CA LYS A 443 -25.94 2.42 -15.26
C LYS A 443 -24.80 2.17 -16.28
N HIS A 444 -24.36 0.92 -16.41
CA HIS A 444 -23.27 0.53 -17.32
C HIS A 444 -23.72 -0.53 -18.32
N PRO A 445 -23.05 -0.62 -19.50
CA PRO A 445 -23.36 -1.65 -20.49
C PRO A 445 -23.09 -3.05 -19.92
N ALA A 446 -24.09 -3.92 -20.06
CA ALA A 446 -24.06 -5.33 -19.65
C ALA A 446 -22.94 -6.11 -20.37
N ARG A 447 -22.58 -7.28 -19.83
CA ARG A 447 -21.58 -8.17 -20.43
C ARG A 447 -21.95 -8.47 -21.88
N LYS A 448 -21.12 -8.03 -22.82
CA LYS A 448 -21.18 -8.56 -24.20
C LYS A 448 -20.63 -9.98 -24.13
N VAL A 449 -21.52 -10.97 -24.16
CA VAL A 449 -21.11 -12.37 -24.35
C VAL A 449 -20.40 -12.42 -25.69
N ALA A 450 -19.11 -12.77 -25.69
CA ALA A 450 -18.42 -13.11 -26.92
C ALA A 450 -19.18 -14.29 -27.54
N GLN A 451 -19.81 -14.06 -28.69
CA GLN A 451 -20.29 -15.16 -29.51
C GLN A 451 -19.05 -15.97 -29.90
N ALA A 452 -19.12 -17.27 -29.65
CA ALA A 452 -18.04 -18.25 -29.69
C ALA A 452 -17.23 -18.25 -30.99
#